data_AF-A0A942NT05-F1
#
_entry.id   AF-A0A942NT05-F1
#
_cell.length_a   1.000
_cell.length_b   1.000
_cell.length_c   1.000
_cell.angle_alpha   90.00
_cell.angle_beta   90.00
_cell.angle_gamma   90.00
#
_symmetry.space_group_name_H-M   'P 1'
#
loop_
_entity.id
_entity.type
_entity.pdbx_description
1 polymer ?
#
loop_
_entity_poly.entity_id
_entity_poly.type
_entity_poly.pdbx_seq_one_letter_code
_entity_poly.pdbx_strand_id
1 'polypeptide(L)' 'MCLAVPSKIIEIKNLMAIIDVYGARKEVSLVLLPEEVEQGDYVLVHAGFALQKIDHK' A
#
# COMPACT_ATOMS: atom_id res chain seq x y z
N MET A 1 -14.18 13.81 1.10
CA MET A 1 -12.85 13.94 1.76
C MET A 1 -12.51 12.59 2.36
N CYS A 2 -11.69 11.77 1.68
CA CYS A 2 -11.28 10.46 2.20
C CYS A 2 -9.84 10.57 2.74
N LEU A 3 -9.59 10.09 3.96
CA LEU A 3 -8.23 9.99 4.50
C LEU A 3 -7.51 8.79 3.88
N ALA A 4 -6.20 8.92 3.65
CA ALA A 4 -5.36 7.79 3.26
C ALA A 4 -5.22 6.82 4.44
N VAL A 5 -5.22 5.51 4.16
CA VAL A 5 -5.20 4.48 5.19
C VAL A 5 -3.85 3.76 5.20
N PRO A 6 -3.15 3.70 6.35
CA PRO A 6 -1.96 2.88 6.51
C PRO A 6 -2.30 1.41 6.27
N SER A 7 -1.60 0.78 5.34
CA SER A 7 -1.85 -0.61 4.97
C SER A 7 -0.53 -1.36 4.80
N LYS A 8 -0.46 -2.60 5.26
CA LYS A 8 0.75 -3.44 5.14
C LYS A 8 0.75 -4.17 3.82
N ILE A 9 1.86 -4.15 3.09
CA ILE A 9 2.04 -4.97 1.88
C ILE A 9 2.27 -6.42 2.29
N ILE A 10 1.42 -7.30 1.77
CA ILE A 10 1.52 -8.76 2.01
C ILE A 10 1.91 -9.53 0.76
N GLU A 11 1.82 -8.95 -0.44
CA GLU A 11 2.28 -9.55 -1.70
C GLU A 11 2.49 -8.46 -2.76
N ILE A 12 3.50 -8.60 -3.63
CA ILE A 12 3.78 -7.66 -4.73
C ILE A 12 3.77 -8.43 -6.05
N LYS A 13 3.07 -7.88 -7.06
CA LYS A 13 2.98 -8.38 -8.43
C LYS A 13 3.20 -7.23 -9.40
N ASN A 14 4.47 -6.97 -9.75
CA ASN A 14 4.85 -5.87 -10.63
C ASN A 14 4.34 -4.51 -10.10
N LEU A 15 3.40 -3.88 -10.82
CA LEU A 15 2.80 -2.58 -10.49
C LEU A 15 1.54 -2.70 -9.61
N MET A 16 1.22 -3.89 -9.12
CA MET A 16 0.13 -4.11 -8.16
C MET A 16 0.66 -4.76 -6.88
N ALA A 17 0.00 -4.48 -5.77
CA ALA A 17 0.27 -5.11 -4.49
C ALA A 17 -1.03 -5.57 -3.83
N ILE A 18 -0.96 -6.68 -3.11
CA ILE A 18 -1.99 -7.04 -2.14
C ILE A 18 -1.56 -6.46 -0.80
N ILE A 19 -2.45 -5.67 -0.21
CA ILE A 19 -2.30 -5.08 1.12
C ILE A 19 -3.27 -5.70 2.11
N ASP A 20 -2.89 -5.71 3.37
CA ASP A 20 -3.79 -5.90 4.51
C ASP A 20 -4.15 -4.52 5.10
N VAL A 21 -5.45 -4.23 5.11
CA VAL A 21 -6.02 -3.04 5.73
C VAL A 21 -7.07 -3.48 6.75
N TYR A 22 -6.72 -3.39 8.04
CA TYR A 22 -7.57 -3.80 9.16
C TYR A 22 -8.14 -5.22 9.03
N GLY A 23 -7.34 -6.18 8.54
CA GLY A 23 -7.72 -7.58 8.35
C GLY A 23 -8.41 -7.88 7.02
N ALA A 24 -8.67 -6.86 6.19
CA ALA A 24 -9.18 -7.04 4.83
C ALA A 24 -8.03 -7.02 3.82
N ARG A 25 -8.05 -7.97 2.89
CA ARG A 25 -7.09 -7.99 1.77
C ARG A 25 -7.62 -7.18 0.60
N LYS A 26 -6.82 -6.25 0.09
CA LYS A 26 -7.17 -5.44 -1.09
C LYS A 26 -6.01 -5.36 -2.06
N GLU A 27 -6.34 -5.35 -3.35
CA GLU A 27 -5.39 -5.04 -4.41
C GLU A 27 -5.30 -3.53 -4.60
N VAL A 28 -4.06 -3.03 -4.70
CA VAL A 28 -3.76 -1.61 -4.90
C VAL A 28 -2.69 -1.45 -5.97
N SER A 29 -2.77 -0.35 -6.71
CA SER A 29 -1.77 0.01 -7.70
C SER A 29 -0.58 0.74 -7.07
N LEU A 30 0.63 0.33 -7.44
CA LEU A 30 1.89 0.96 -7.06
C LEU A 30 2.36 2.02 -8.07
N VAL A 31 1.59 2.27 -9.14
CA VAL A 31 2.00 3.16 -10.25
C VAL A 31 2.32 4.59 -9.80
N LEU A 32 1.67 5.06 -8.73
CA LEU A 32 1.86 6.41 -8.19
C LEU A 32 2.87 6.46 -7.04
N LEU A 33 3.44 5.31 -6.66
CA LEU A 33 4.38 5.24 -5.56
C LEU A 33 5.79 5.59 -6.10
N PRO A 34 6.42 6.66 -5.59
CA PRO A 34 7.75 7.09 -6.07
C PRO A 34 8.88 6.20 -5.54
N GLU A 35 8.65 5.50 -4.43
CA GLU A 35 9.63 4.68 -3.73
C GLU A 35 9.38 3.20 -4.04
N GLU A 36 10.46 2.42 -4.18
CA GLU A 36 10.35 0.97 -4.21
C GLU A 36 9.92 0.44 -2.84
N VAL A 37 9.10 -0.60 -2.86
CA VAL A 37 8.56 -1.25 -1.66
C VAL A 37 8.70 -2.75 -1.76
N GLU A 38 8.76 -3.37 -0.59
CA GLU A 38 8.92 -4.80 -0.41
C GLU A 38 7.75 -5.38 0.39
N GLN A 39 7.61 -6.69 0.36
CA GLN A 39 6.66 -7.37 1.25
C GLN A 39 7.01 -7.06 2.71
N GLY A 40 6.03 -6.58 3.48
CA GLY A 40 6.22 -6.18 4.87
C GLY A 40 6.21 -4.68 5.10
N ASP A 41 6.47 -3.88 4.06
CA ASP A 41 6.40 -2.42 4.13
C ASP A 41 4.98 -1.92 4.38
N TYR A 42 4.88 -0.75 5.00
CA TYR A 42 3.62 -0.04 5.15
C TYR A 42 3.54 1.11 4.15
N VAL A 43 2.36 1.26 3.56
CA VAL A 43 2.07 2.34 2.61
C VAL A 43 0.76 3.04 2.94
N LEU A 44 0.68 4.32 2.61
CA LEU A 44 -0.57 5.07 2.62
C LEU A 44 -1.34 4.81 1.33
N VAL A 45 -2.57 4.31 1.48
CA VAL A 45 -3.44 4.01 0.35
C VAL A 45 -4.62 4.96 0.26
N HIS A 46 -4.88 5.48 -0.93
CA HIS A 46 -6.04 6.31 -1.24
C HIS A 46 -6.62 5.93 -2.60
N ALA A 47 -7.94 5.74 -2.66
CA ALA A 47 -8.67 5.43 -3.90
C ALA A 47 -8.09 4.25 -4.73
N GLY A 48 -7.46 3.27 -4.06
CA GLY A 48 -6.86 2.10 -4.72
C GLY A 48 -5.40 2.27 -5.15
N PHE A 49 -4.75 3.37 -4.79
CA PHE A 49 -3.34 3.63 -5.10
C PHE A 49 -2.51 3.77 -3.82
N ALA A 50 -1.33 3.17 -3.83
CA ALA A 50 -0.28 3.48 -2.86
C ALA A 50 0.38 4.80 -3.25
N LEU A 51 0.48 5.72 -2.28
CA LEU A 51 1.00 7.08 -2.52
C LEU A 51 2.36 7.32 -1.87
N GLN A 52 2.60 6.71 -0.71
CA GLN A 52 3.81 6.94 0.07
C GLN A 52 4.13 5.72 0.94
N LYS A 53 5.42 5.34 1.01
CA LYS A 53 5.93 4.39 2.00
C LYS A 53 6.03 5.09 3.35
N ILE A 54 5.62 4.42 4.41
CA ILE A 54 5.71 4.94 5.78
C ILE A 54 6.47 3.96 6.66
N ASP A 55 7.32 4.50 7.54
CA ASP A 55 7.96 3.74 8.59
C ASP A 55 7.01 3.56 9.77
N HIS A 56 6.75 2.31 10.14
CA HIS A 56 6.02 2.00 11.37
C HIS A 56 7.01 2.08 12.54
N LYS A 57 6.95 3.15 13.34
CA LYS A 57 7.54 3.16 14.68
C LYS A 57 6.66 2.43 15.69
#